data_AF-A0A3Q0S3Y2-F1
#
_entry.id   AF-A0A3Q0S3Y2-F1
#
_cell.length_a   1.000
_cell.length_b   1.000
_cell.length_c   1.000
_cell.angle_alpha   90.00
_cell.angle_beta   90.00
_cell.angle_gamma   90.00
#
_symmetry.space_group_name_H-M   'P 1'
#
loop_
_entity.id
_entity.type
_entity.pdbx_description
1 polymer ?
#
loop_
_entity_poly.entity_id
_entity_poly.type
_entity_poly.pdbx_seq_one_letter_code
_entity_poly.pdbx_strand_id
1 'polypeptide(L)'
;MSPLFDPSEEMSSQVRLRLLPRATCLYDEPIQLKVAGLRWKQVVTMRATSTDERGVVFRSSATYRADGGGEVDLNRDPSLSGSYVGVEPMGLLQSLKADTLHKYFYKNKALSPHIVKFSVHDEEKDGILAEETNERFLMGEGVSRVSVKEGNIRGALFTPPGEGPFPAVLDLNTFMSEKRACLLANKGFVVLAIAALNDRSGNIKEIHLDHFKEAVEFLQQQPKVGQFVGIISRSKGADIALSLAAFVPGVKAVVWINGSSANVGIPLYYKKRQILSPLMLDFSKVIPTESGANLIKHALENPLAEGKTGTLIPIERASARFLFAAAEDDLNWDSKAYMEEMVKRLKRHGKENFESVLYPKAGHLLEPPYGPFCPSALHGMLNFSVVWGGEPKAHAAAEFHLWKKIQEFLTTHLKAANPRSTTVF
;
A
#
# COMPACT_ATOMS: atom_id res chain seq x y z
N MET A 1 -52.40 52.10 5.02
CA MET A 1 -51.05 51.72 5.46
C MET A 1 -50.85 50.26 5.10
N SER A 2 -50.24 50.01 3.96
CA SER A 2 -49.84 48.67 3.51
C SER A 2 -48.44 48.39 4.07
N PRO A 3 -48.13 47.19 4.58
CA PRO A 3 -46.76 46.86 4.94
C PRO A 3 -45.95 46.73 3.66
N LEU A 4 -44.85 47.48 3.59
CA LEU A 4 -43.81 47.31 2.59
C LEU A 4 -43.21 45.91 2.74
N PHE A 5 -43.27 45.14 1.66
CA PHE A 5 -42.45 43.95 1.47
C PHE A 5 -40.98 44.38 1.46
N ASP A 6 -40.20 43.86 2.40
CA ASP A 6 -38.74 43.94 2.41
C ASP A 6 -38.20 42.88 1.43
N PRO A 7 -37.49 43.23 0.33
CA PRO A 7 -36.95 42.26 -0.61
C PRO A 7 -35.60 41.66 -0.17
N SER A 8 -35.15 41.89 1.07
CA SER A 8 -33.82 41.47 1.56
C SER A 8 -33.80 40.17 2.37
N GLU A 9 -34.81 39.29 2.24
CA GLU A 9 -34.57 37.86 2.43
C GLU A 9 -33.72 37.36 1.26
N GLU A 10 -32.41 37.67 1.30
CA GLU A 10 -31.40 36.89 0.61
C GLU A 10 -31.69 35.43 0.92
N MET A 11 -32.15 34.70 -0.09
CA MET A 11 -32.16 33.24 -0.15
C MET A 11 -30.86 32.73 0.48
N SER A 12 -30.88 32.38 1.76
CA SER A 12 -29.75 31.77 2.44
C SER A 12 -29.53 30.44 1.75
N SER A 13 -28.62 30.41 0.78
CA SER A 13 -28.25 29.18 0.12
C SER A 13 -27.61 28.30 1.19
N GLN A 14 -28.32 27.28 1.63
CA GLN A 14 -27.79 26.29 2.56
C GLN A 14 -26.42 25.83 2.05
N VAL A 15 -25.39 25.91 2.88
CA VAL A 15 -24.04 25.43 2.54
C VAL A 15 -24.13 23.95 2.18
N ARG A 16 -23.52 23.56 1.06
CA ARG A 16 -23.53 22.17 0.58
C ARG A 16 -22.12 21.69 0.39
N LEU A 17 -21.82 20.54 0.97
CA LEU A 17 -20.64 19.75 0.66
C LEU A 17 -21.04 18.70 -0.40
N ARG A 18 -20.23 18.51 -1.44
CA ARG A 18 -20.47 17.52 -2.50
C ARG A 18 -19.24 16.65 -2.69
N LEU A 19 -19.48 15.36 -2.83
CA LEU A 19 -18.49 14.34 -3.18
C LEU A 19 -18.71 13.92 -4.63
N LEU A 20 -17.74 14.19 -5.49
CA LEU A 20 -17.81 13.86 -6.92
C LEU A 20 -16.82 12.74 -7.28
N PRO A 21 -17.17 11.84 -8.22
CA PRO A 21 -18.46 11.79 -8.93
C PRO A 21 -19.63 11.25 -8.08
N ARG A 22 -19.33 10.59 -6.96
CA ARG A 22 -20.33 9.97 -6.06
C ARG A 22 -19.75 9.79 -4.66
N ALA A 23 -20.65 9.59 -3.68
CA ALA A 23 -20.28 9.31 -2.29
C ALA A 23 -19.64 7.93 -2.08
N THR A 24 -19.73 7.01 -3.05
CA THR A 24 -19.16 5.67 -2.98
C THR A 24 -18.10 5.45 -4.05
N CYS A 25 -16.95 4.88 -3.69
CA CYS A 25 -15.86 4.64 -4.64
C CYS A 25 -14.98 3.47 -4.17
N LEU A 26 -14.04 3.04 -5.01
CA LEU A 26 -12.97 2.15 -4.54
C LEU A 26 -11.99 2.92 -3.65
N TYR A 27 -11.30 2.20 -2.78
CA TYR A 27 -10.33 2.77 -1.84
C TYR A 27 -9.21 3.52 -2.57
N ASP A 28 -8.74 2.97 -3.69
CA ASP A 28 -7.67 3.52 -4.53
C ASP A 28 -8.17 4.48 -5.62
N GLU A 29 -9.41 4.96 -5.56
CA GLU A 29 -9.96 5.96 -6.49
C GLU A 29 -10.03 7.35 -5.86
N PRO A 30 -9.65 8.42 -6.58
CA PRO A 30 -9.78 9.77 -6.05
C PRO A 30 -11.26 10.18 -5.92
N ILE A 31 -11.52 11.08 -4.98
CA ILE A 31 -12.78 11.83 -4.90
C ILE A 31 -12.49 13.32 -5.02
N GLN A 32 -13.44 14.09 -5.53
CA GLN A 32 -13.38 15.55 -5.49
C GLN A 32 -14.35 16.06 -4.45
N LEU A 33 -13.86 16.91 -3.54
CA LEU A 33 -14.67 17.60 -2.54
C LEU A 33 -14.91 19.04 -2.98
N LYS A 34 -16.18 19.42 -3.05
CA LYS A 34 -16.60 20.80 -3.33
C LYS A 34 -17.53 21.31 -2.25
N VAL A 35 -17.33 22.55 -1.83
CA VAL A 35 -18.25 23.29 -0.96
C VAL A 35 -18.85 24.43 -1.77
N ALA A 36 -20.16 24.64 -1.66
CA ALA A 36 -20.86 25.76 -2.28
C ALA A 36 -21.85 26.39 -1.30
N GLY A 37 -22.25 27.63 -1.58
CA GLY A 37 -23.18 28.39 -0.74
C GLY A 37 -22.51 29.08 0.46
N LEU A 38 -21.20 29.29 0.42
CA LEU A 38 -20.48 30.09 1.42
C LEU A 38 -20.62 31.58 1.13
N ARG A 39 -20.40 32.42 2.15
CA ARG A 39 -20.28 33.88 1.95
C ARG A 39 -19.03 34.20 1.13
N TRP A 40 -19.03 35.36 0.47
CA TRP A 40 -17.86 35.85 -0.27
C TRP A 40 -16.60 35.85 0.61
N LYS A 41 -15.55 35.17 0.14
CA LYS A 41 -14.26 35.03 0.84
C LYS A 41 -14.34 34.47 2.27
N GLN A 42 -15.44 33.81 2.63
CA GLN A 42 -15.60 33.15 3.93
C GLN A 42 -14.48 32.14 4.14
N VAL A 43 -13.91 32.12 5.33
CA VAL A 43 -12.95 31.11 5.76
C VAL A 43 -13.71 29.99 6.46
N VAL A 44 -13.46 28.75 6.06
CA VAL A 44 -14.06 27.56 6.65
C VAL A 44 -12.99 26.52 6.96
N THR A 45 -13.23 25.72 7.99
CA THR A 45 -12.42 24.53 8.28
C THR A 45 -13.13 23.30 7.75
N MET A 46 -12.49 22.58 6.84
CA MET A 46 -12.92 21.23 6.48
C MET A 46 -12.26 20.21 7.40
N ARG A 47 -13.03 19.23 7.87
CA ARG A 47 -12.54 18.14 8.73
C ARG A 47 -12.89 16.79 8.10
N ALA A 48 -11.99 15.83 8.23
CA ALA A 48 -12.28 14.43 7.96
C ALA A 48 -12.09 13.60 9.22
N THR A 49 -12.98 12.63 9.43
CA THR A 49 -12.89 11.67 10.55
C THR A 49 -13.20 10.27 10.04
N SER A 50 -12.40 9.30 10.49
CA SER A 50 -12.58 7.89 10.21
C SER A 50 -12.22 7.05 11.43
N THR A 51 -12.78 5.85 11.53
CA THR A 51 -12.44 4.87 12.56
C THR A 51 -11.92 3.62 11.90
N ASP A 52 -10.72 3.19 12.30
CA ASP A 52 -10.10 1.99 11.75
C ASP A 52 -10.79 0.71 12.27
N GLU A 53 -10.44 -0.45 11.72
CA GLU A 53 -11.10 -1.71 12.08
C GLU A 53 -10.75 -2.21 13.50
N ARG A 54 -9.87 -1.50 14.23
CA ARG A 54 -9.54 -1.75 15.62
C ARG A 54 -10.20 -0.73 16.56
N GLY A 55 -11.08 0.12 16.04
CA GLY A 55 -11.81 1.12 16.82
C GLY A 55 -11.03 2.40 17.12
N VAL A 56 -9.87 2.60 16.48
CA VAL A 56 -9.06 3.82 16.67
C VAL A 56 -9.57 4.92 15.75
N VAL A 57 -9.85 6.09 16.30
CA VAL A 57 -10.30 7.25 15.53
C VAL A 57 -9.10 8.01 14.95
N PHE A 58 -9.20 8.36 13.68
CA PHE A 58 -8.26 9.19 12.95
C PHE A 58 -8.96 10.43 12.42
N ARG A 59 -8.27 11.57 12.48
CA ARG A 59 -8.81 12.88 12.07
C ARG A 59 -7.79 13.67 11.28
N SER A 60 -8.30 14.55 10.43
CA SER A 60 -7.54 15.60 9.76
C SER A 60 -8.42 16.84 9.61
N SER A 61 -7.78 17.97 9.39
CA SER A 61 -8.44 19.25 9.15
C SER A 61 -7.61 20.11 8.21
N ALA A 62 -8.27 20.97 7.44
CA ALA A 62 -7.64 21.95 6.57
C ALA A 62 -8.54 23.18 6.43
N THR A 63 -7.95 24.37 6.46
CA THR A 63 -8.70 25.63 6.32
C THR A 63 -8.68 26.11 4.88
N TYR A 64 -9.80 26.64 4.41
CA TYR A 64 -9.99 27.09 3.05
C TYR A 64 -10.68 28.44 3.03
N ARG A 65 -10.44 29.21 1.97
CA ARG A 65 -11.13 30.46 1.69
C ARG A 65 -11.96 30.31 0.44
N ALA A 66 -13.26 30.61 0.55
CA ALA A 66 -14.17 30.60 -0.59
C ALA A 66 -13.76 31.61 -1.66
N ASP A 67 -14.03 31.28 -2.92
CA ASP A 67 -13.84 32.18 -4.05
C ASP A 67 -14.91 33.30 -4.10
N GLY A 68 -14.90 34.08 -5.19
CA GLY A 68 -15.87 35.17 -5.39
C GLY A 68 -17.32 34.70 -5.51
N GLY A 69 -17.55 33.43 -5.85
CA GLY A 69 -18.88 32.81 -5.96
C GLY A 69 -19.31 32.06 -4.70
N GLY A 70 -18.51 32.08 -3.63
CA GLY A 70 -18.83 31.34 -2.40
C GLY A 70 -18.56 29.84 -2.52
N GLU A 71 -17.61 29.44 -3.37
CA GLU A 71 -17.24 28.04 -3.57
C GLU A 71 -15.82 27.74 -3.08
N VAL A 72 -15.61 26.50 -2.64
CA VAL A 72 -14.30 25.89 -2.41
C VAL A 72 -14.23 24.59 -3.20
N ASP A 73 -13.22 24.42 -4.04
CA ASP A 73 -12.91 23.18 -4.76
C ASP A 73 -11.51 22.72 -4.38
N LEU A 74 -11.39 21.57 -3.70
CA LEU A 74 -10.10 21.05 -3.22
C LEU A 74 -9.10 20.72 -4.33
N ASN A 75 -9.56 20.62 -5.58
CA ASN A 75 -8.68 20.44 -6.74
C ASN A 75 -8.01 21.74 -7.21
N ARG A 76 -8.53 22.89 -6.78
CA ARG A 76 -8.13 24.21 -7.25
C ARG A 76 -7.60 25.08 -6.10
N ASP A 77 -8.31 25.07 -5.00
CA ASP A 77 -8.11 26.02 -3.90
C ASP A 77 -7.13 25.44 -2.87
N PRO A 78 -6.09 26.21 -2.48
CA PRO A 78 -5.10 25.72 -1.54
C PRO A 78 -5.65 25.70 -0.11
N SER A 79 -5.33 24.64 0.63
CA SER A 79 -5.43 24.67 2.10
C SER A 79 -4.48 25.74 2.64
N LEU A 80 -4.96 26.60 3.54
CA LEU A 80 -4.20 27.70 4.12
C LEU A 80 -3.46 27.27 5.40
N SER A 81 -4.04 26.35 6.17
CA SER A 81 -3.48 25.83 7.42
C SER A 81 -4.12 24.48 7.79
N GLY A 82 -3.60 23.81 8.80
CA GLY A 82 -4.13 22.56 9.35
C GLY A 82 -3.18 21.40 9.15
N SER A 83 -3.73 20.23 8.79
CA SER A 83 -2.99 18.97 8.64
C SER A 83 -2.10 18.94 7.40
N TYR A 84 -2.36 19.82 6.42
CA TYR A 84 -1.55 20.06 5.23
C TYR A 84 -1.85 21.47 4.68
N VAL A 85 -0.99 21.96 3.79
CA VAL A 85 -1.07 23.28 3.15
C VAL A 85 -0.86 23.13 1.64
N GLY A 86 -1.49 23.99 0.85
CA GLY A 86 -1.42 23.98 -0.61
C GLY A 86 -2.56 23.17 -1.26
N VAL A 87 -2.47 23.00 -2.58
CA VAL A 87 -3.47 22.28 -3.37
C VAL A 87 -3.19 20.78 -3.29
N GLU A 88 -3.87 20.11 -2.36
CA GLU A 88 -3.77 18.66 -2.13
C GLU A 88 -5.19 18.05 -2.15
N PRO A 89 -5.70 17.63 -3.33
CA PRO A 89 -7.08 17.14 -3.50
C PRO A 89 -7.51 16.07 -2.49
N MET A 90 -6.58 15.17 -2.16
CA MET A 90 -6.78 14.02 -1.28
C MET A 90 -6.11 14.23 0.09
N GLY A 91 -5.68 15.46 0.39
CA GLY A 91 -4.91 15.79 1.59
C GLY A 91 -5.66 15.42 2.87
N LEU A 92 -6.98 15.64 2.94
CA LEU A 92 -7.78 15.23 4.11
C LEU A 92 -7.70 13.73 4.38
N LEU A 93 -7.68 12.88 3.35
CA LEU A 93 -7.60 11.43 3.51
C LEU A 93 -6.17 10.99 3.89
N GLN A 94 -5.17 11.55 3.21
CA GLN A 94 -3.77 11.19 3.38
C GLN A 94 -3.18 11.67 4.71
N SER A 95 -3.73 12.73 5.29
CA SER A 95 -3.28 13.33 6.56
C SER A 95 -4.08 12.89 7.78
N LEU A 96 -4.99 11.92 7.64
CA LEU A 96 -5.69 11.31 8.78
C LEU A 96 -4.68 10.79 9.80
N LYS A 97 -4.77 11.25 11.05
CA LYS A 97 -3.90 10.80 12.15
C LYS A 97 -4.70 10.51 13.40
N ALA A 98 -4.25 9.54 14.20
CA ALA A 98 -4.81 9.31 15.52
C ALA A 98 -4.29 10.36 16.51
N ASP A 99 -5.04 10.58 17.59
CA ASP A 99 -4.62 11.47 18.67
C ASP A 99 -3.42 10.89 19.45
N THR A 100 -3.31 9.56 19.50
CA THR A 100 -2.17 8.84 20.07
C THR A 100 -1.09 8.61 19.02
N LEU A 101 0.17 8.85 19.39
CA LEU A 101 1.33 8.56 18.56
C LEU A 101 1.44 7.06 18.20
N HIS A 102 2.18 6.78 17.12
CA HIS A 102 2.55 5.44 16.67
C HIS A 102 1.36 4.52 16.31
N LYS A 103 0.26 5.12 15.84
CA LYS A 103 -0.89 4.37 15.32
C LYS A 103 -0.88 4.33 13.80
N TYR A 104 -0.67 3.13 13.26
CA TYR A 104 -0.92 2.82 11.85
C TYR A 104 -2.43 2.74 11.59
N PHE A 105 -2.95 3.27 10.49
CA PHE A 105 -4.36 3.13 10.14
C PHE A 105 -4.66 1.71 9.61
N TYR A 106 -5.48 0.93 10.31
CA TYR A 106 -5.73 -0.46 9.95
C TYR A 106 -7.06 -0.67 9.21
N LYS A 107 -6.97 -0.94 7.91
CA LYS A 107 -8.10 -1.34 7.04
C LYS A 107 -7.72 -2.59 6.26
N ASN A 108 -8.35 -3.72 6.58
CA ASN A 108 -8.03 -5.00 5.97
C ASN A 108 -9.23 -5.84 5.54
N LYS A 109 -10.40 -5.73 6.19
CA LYS A 109 -11.59 -6.52 5.82
C LYS A 109 -12.07 -6.11 4.43
N ALA A 110 -12.01 -7.00 3.45
CA ALA A 110 -12.40 -6.69 2.08
C ALA A 110 -13.88 -6.29 1.93
N LEU A 111 -14.75 -6.87 2.78
CA LEU A 111 -16.22 -6.75 2.68
C LEU A 111 -16.79 -5.50 3.35
N SER A 112 -16.08 -4.88 4.30
CA SER A 112 -16.56 -3.66 4.94
C SER A 112 -15.93 -2.43 4.31
N PRO A 113 -16.70 -1.39 3.96
CA PRO A 113 -16.13 -0.15 3.45
C PRO A 113 -15.30 0.58 4.52
N HIS A 114 -14.34 1.37 4.07
CA HIS A 114 -13.73 2.42 4.87
C HIS A 114 -14.65 3.64 4.83
N ILE A 115 -15.23 3.99 5.98
CA ILE A 115 -16.16 5.12 6.12
C ILE A 115 -15.38 6.37 6.51
N VAL A 116 -15.51 7.43 5.72
CA VAL A 116 -14.90 8.74 6.01
C VAL A 116 -15.99 9.79 6.07
N LYS A 117 -16.13 10.44 7.22
CA LYS A 117 -17.05 11.57 7.40
C LYS A 117 -16.31 12.87 7.14
N PHE A 118 -16.81 13.66 6.21
CA PHE A 118 -16.34 14.99 5.92
C PHE A 118 -17.33 16.01 6.46
N SER A 119 -16.83 17.11 7.00
CA SER A 119 -17.66 18.21 7.52
C SER A 119 -17.01 19.56 7.27
N VAL A 120 -17.84 20.57 7.05
CA VAL A 120 -17.46 21.98 6.89
C VAL A 120 -17.88 22.73 8.14
N HIS A 121 -16.96 23.48 8.74
CA HIS A 121 -17.16 24.24 9.97
C HIS A 121 -16.92 25.72 9.69
N ASP A 122 -17.76 26.58 10.26
CA ASP A 122 -17.49 28.03 10.29
C ASP A 122 -16.42 28.29 11.37
N GLU A 123 -15.45 29.18 11.10
CA GLU A 123 -14.50 29.60 12.15
C GLU A 123 -15.13 30.59 13.14
N GLU A 124 -16.15 31.34 12.69
CA GLU A 124 -16.80 32.39 13.50
C GLU A 124 -17.94 31.85 14.37
N LYS A 125 -18.55 30.74 13.95
CA LYS A 125 -19.66 30.07 14.64
C LYS A 125 -19.24 28.62 14.86
N ASP A 126 -19.06 28.21 16.11
CA ASP A 126 -18.65 26.85 16.47
C ASP A 126 -19.75 25.82 16.13
N GLY A 127 -19.89 25.49 14.84
CA GLY A 127 -21.00 24.75 14.28
C GLY A 127 -20.70 24.17 12.90
N ILE A 128 -21.32 23.02 12.62
CA ILE A 128 -21.23 22.32 11.34
C ILE A 128 -22.16 22.99 10.34
N LEU A 129 -21.61 23.43 9.21
CA LEU A 129 -22.35 24.03 8.09
C LEU A 129 -22.90 22.97 7.13
N ALA A 130 -22.13 21.92 6.88
CA ALA A 130 -22.51 20.80 6.01
C ALA A 130 -21.67 19.57 6.35
N GLU A 131 -22.21 18.38 6.08
CA GLU A 131 -21.50 17.11 6.23
C GLU A 131 -21.85 16.15 5.10
N GLU A 132 -20.92 15.28 4.76
CA GLU A 132 -21.09 14.20 3.79
C GLU A 132 -20.27 12.99 4.21
N THR A 133 -20.74 11.80 3.85
CA THR A 133 -20.04 10.54 4.14
C THR A 133 -19.56 9.89 2.85
N ASN A 134 -18.28 9.54 2.81
CA ASN A 134 -17.69 8.75 1.73
C ASN A 134 -17.51 7.30 2.17
N GLU A 135 -18.01 6.37 1.35
CA GLU A 135 -17.79 4.93 1.54
C GLU A 135 -16.77 4.44 0.52
N ARG A 136 -15.65 3.92 1.01
CA ARG A 136 -14.51 3.50 0.20
C ARG A 136 -14.32 1.99 0.27
N PHE A 137 -14.66 1.29 -0.80
CA PHE A 137 -14.63 -0.16 -0.85
C PHE A 137 -13.26 -0.70 -1.26
N LEU A 138 -12.79 -1.76 -0.60
CA LEU A 138 -11.63 -2.51 -1.10
C LEU A 138 -12.03 -3.39 -2.27
N MET A 139 -13.18 -4.05 -2.17
CA MET A 139 -13.69 -4.99 -3.16
C MET A 139 -14.69 -4.30 -4.08
N GLY A 140 -14.39 -4.29 -5.38
CA GLY A 140 -15.27 -3.78 -6.41
C GLY A 140 -16.39 -4.75 -6.76
N GLU A 141 -17.37 -4.24 -7.51
CA GLU A 141 -18.51 -5.02 -7.98
C GLU A 141 -18.06 -6.21 -8.83
N GLY A 142 -18.64 -7.39 -8.57
CA GLY A 142 -18.35 -8.62 -9.31
C GLY A 142 -17.04 -9.33 -8.95
N VAL A 143 -16.15 -8.71 -8.15
CA VAL A 143 -14.96 -9.41 -7.62
C VAL A 143 -15.40 -10.44 -6.59
N SER A 144 -14.94 -11.67 -6.74
CA SER A 144 -15.19 -12.73 -5.76
C SER A 144 -14.05 -12.85 -4.77
N ARG A 145 -14.37 -13.24 -3.54
CA ARG A 145 -13.42 -13.53 -2.46
C ARG A 145 -13.68 -14.94 -1.93
N VAL A 146 -12.67 -15.79 -1.97
CA VAL A 146 -12.72 -17.16 -1.45
C VAL A 146 -11.61 -17.36 -0.43
N SER A 147 -11.97 -17.80 0.79
CA SER A 147 -10.97 -18.20 1.79
C SER A 147 -10.31 -19.52 1.36
N VAL A 148 -8.98 -19.56 1.30
CA VAL A 148 -8.22 -20.73 0.85
C VAL A 148 -7.59 -21.42 2.06
N LYS A 149 -7.92 -22.71 2.21
CA LYS A 149 -7.34 -23.63 3.20
C LYS A 149 -7.07 -24.97 2.52
N GLU A 150 -6.02 -25.01 1.70
CA GLU A 150 -5.64 -26.19 0.92
C GLU A 150 -4.17 -26.52 1.16
N GLY A 151 -3.86 -27.78 1.48
CA GLY A 151 -2.51 -28.16 1.91
C GLY A 151 -2.02 -27.27 3.05
N ASN A 152 -0.83 -26.68 2.89
CA ASN A 152 -0.27 -25.73 3.85
C ASN A 152 -0.75 -24.29 3.63
N ILE A 153 -1.40 -23.99 2.51
CA ILE A 153 -1.82 -22.65 2.13
C ILE A 153 -2.92 -22.16 3.07
N ARG A 154 -2.71 -20.97 3.65
CA ARG A 154 -3.73 -20.22 4.38
C ARG A 154 -3.80 -18.82 3.80
N GLY A 155 -4.89 -18.51 3.12
CA GLY A 155 -4.99 -17.31 2.29
C GLY A 155 -6.41 -16.87 1.95
N ALA A 156 -6.49 -15.84 1.12
CA ALA A 156 -7.72 -15.42 0.45
C ALA A 156 -7.43 -15.22 -1.04
N LEU A 157 -8.21 -15.89 -1.89
CA LEU A 157 -8.18 -15.76 -3.34
C LEU A 157 -9.22 -14.73 -3.77
N PHE A 158 -8.79 -13.79 -4.59
CA PHE A 158 -9.63 -12.77 -5.20
C PHE A 158 -9.66 -12.99 -6.72
N THR A 159 -10.85 -13.06 -7.29
CA THR A 159 -11.04 -13.28 -8.74
C THR A 159 -11.85 -12.14 -9.34
N PRO A 160 -11.37 -11.49 -10.42
CA PRO A 160 -12.10 -10.44 -11.11
C PRO A 160 -13.35 -11.00 -11.82
N PRO A 161 -14.37 -10.17 -12.06
CA PRO A 161 -15.50 -10.58 -12.90
C PRO A 161 -15.06 -10.83 -14.35
N GLY A 162 -15.76 -11.75 -15.03
CA GLY A 162 -15.58 -12.04 -16.47
C GLY A 162 -14.98 -13.43 -16.76
N GLU A 163 -14.79 -13.72 -18.05
CA GLU A 163 -14.40 -15.05 -18.53
C GLU A 163 -12.88 -15.31 -18.52
N GLY A 164 -12.06 -14.27 -18.38
CA GLY A 164 -10.61 -14.38 -18.45
C GLY A 164 -10.09 -14.74 -19.86
N PRO A 165 -8.85 -15.24 -19.98
CA PRO A 165 -7.91 -15.49 -18.88
C PRO A 165 -7.39 -14.20 -18.24
N PHE A 166 -7.05 -14.28 -16.95
CA PHE A 166 -6.51 -13.20 -16.13
C PHE A 166 -5.06 -13.52 -15.74
N PRO A 167 -4.20 -12.50 -15.59
CA PRO A 167 -2.89 -12.71 -15.00
C PRO A 167 -3.02 -13.08 -13.51
N ALA A 168 -2.26 -14.10 -13.09
CA ALA A 168 -2.25 -14.58 -11.71
C ALA A 168 -1.12 -13.96 -10.89
N VAL A 169 -1.44 -13.50 -9.68
CA VAL A 169 -0.50 -12.84 -8.77
C VAL A 169 -0.56 -13.46 -7.37
N LEU A 170 0.60 -13.79 -6.82
CA LEU A 170 0.75 -14.08 -5.40
C LEU A 170 1.08 -12.79 -4.65
N ASP A 171 0.15 -12.33 -3.81
CA ASP A 171 0.39 -11.21 -2.90
C ASP A 171 0.97 -11.72 -1.57
N LEU A 172 2.31 -11.68 -1.48
CA LEU A 172 3.05 -12.18 -0.34
C LEU A 172 3.32 -11.06 0.66
N ASN A 173 2.49 -11.02 1.70
CA ASN A 173 2.58 -10.04 2.76
C ASN A 173 3.43 -10.55 3.93
N THR A 174 4.08 -9.68 4.71
CA THR A 174 4.72 -10.12 5.97
C THR A 174 3.72 -10.80 6.90
N PHE A 175 2.57 -10.15 7.09
CA PHE A 175 1.41 -10.68 7.80
C PHE A 175 0.18 -10.57 6.91
N MET A 176 -0.82 -11.41 7.14
CA MET A 176 -2.02 -11.46 6.30
C MET A 176 -2.64 -10.08 6.08
N SER A 177 -2.81 -9.72 4.82
CA SER A 177 -3.49 -8.51 4.37
C SER A 177 -4.22 -8.79 3.06
N GLU A 178 -5.49 -8.41 2.99
CA GLU A 178 -6.33 -8.56 1.81
C GLU A 178 -6.38 -7.26 0.99
N LYS A 179 -5.96 -6.13 1.56
CA LYS A 179 -6.08 -4.80 0.97
C LYS A 179 -5.47 -4.73 -0.44
N ARG A 180 -4.20 -5.12 -0.59
CA ARG A 180 -3.49 -5.02 -1.87
C ARG A 180 -4.02 -6.03 -2.89
N ALA A 181 -4.25 -7.27 -2.47
CA ALA A 181 -4.82 -8.30 -3.34
C ALA A 181 -6.20 -7.92 -3.89
N CYS A 182 -7.08 -7.41 -3.03
CA CYS A 182 -8.42 -6.99 -3.41
C CYS A 182 -8.39 -5.84 -4.43
N LEU A 183 -7.53 -4.83 -4.17
CA LEU A 183 -7.39 -3.70 -5.08
C LEU A 183 -6.76 -4.09 -6.42
N LEU A 184 -5.83 -5.06 -6.45
CA LEU A 184 -5.35 -5.63 -7.71
C LEU A 184 -6.43 -6.43 -8.43
N ALA A 185 -7.27 -7.18 -7.73
CA ALA A 185 -8.36 -7.92 -8.37
C ALA A 185 -9.36 -7.00 -9.09
N ASN A 186 -9.62 -5.81 -8.55
CA ASN A 186 -10.40 -4.77 -9.24
C ASN A 186 -9.78 -4.32 -10.59
N LYS A 187 -8.50 -4.60 -10.82
CA LYS A 187 -7.76 -4.26 -12.05
C LYS A 187 -7.56 -5.45 -12.99
N GLY A 188 -8.30 -6.55 -12.78
CA GLY A 188 -8.31 -7.70 -13.69
C GLY A 188 -7.25 -8.76 -13.40
N PHE A 189 -6.76 -8.86 -12.16
CA PHE A 189 -5.80 -9.89 -11.73
C PHE A 189 -6.47 -10.94 -10.85
N VAL A 190 -6.17 -12.22 -11.05
CA VAL A 190 -6.46 -13.24 -10.04
C VAL A 190 -5.37 -13.16 -8.98
N VAL A 191 -5.74 -12.88 -7.72
CA VAL A 191 -4.74 -12.62 -6.67
C VAL A 191 -4.95 -13.51 -5.45
N LEU A 192 -3.95 -14.28 -5.09
CA LEU A 192 -3.92 -15.01 -3.82
C LEU A 192 -3.11 -14.22 -2.80
N ALA A 193 -3.77 -13.74 -1.74
CA ALA A 193 -3.12 -13.15 -0.58
C ALA A 193 -2.71 -14.22 0.43
N ILE A 194 -1.43 -14.25 0.80
CA ILE A 194 -0.91 -15.08 1.89
C ILE A 194 0.05 -14.29 2.78
N ALA A 195 0.33 -14.84 3.96
CA ALA A 195 1.31 -14.31 4.89
C ALA A 195 2.62 -15.11 4.82
N ALA A 196 3.75 -14.41 4.83
CA ALA A 196 5.06 -14.97 5.08
C ALA A 196 5.15 -15.53 6.51
N LEU A 197 4.58 -14.79 7.46
CA LEU A 197 4.53 -15.15 8.87
C LEU A 197 3.06 -15.29 9.30
N ASN A 198 2.66 -16.53 9.58
CA ASN A 198 1.30 -16.85 10.06
C ASN A 198 1.10 -16.54 11.55
N ASP A 199 2.19 -16.27 12.27
CA ASP A 199 2.18 -15.99 13.70
C ASP A 199 2.98 -14.73 14.02
N ARG A 200 2.42 -13.89 14.90
CA ARG A 200 3.03 -12.65 15.42
C ARG A 200 3.72 -12.84 16.76
N SER A 201 3.60 -14.01 17.39
CA SER A 201 4.19 -14.32 18.70
C SER A 201 5.72 -14.40 18.69
N GLY A 202 6.34 -14.43 17.50
CA GLY A 202 7.80 -14.53 17.35
C GLY A 202 8.36 -15.94 17.48
N ASN A 203 7.52 -16.97 17.62
CA ASN A 203 7.95 -18.36 17.81
C ASN A 203 8.33 -19.10 16.52
N ILE A 204 8.43 -18.40 15.38
CA ILE A 204 8.78 -19.01 14.10
C ILE A 204 10.30 -19.19 14.04
N LYS A 205 10.74 -20.46 14.11
CA LYS A 205 12.16 -20.82 14.07
C LYS A 205 12.71 -20.99 12.66
N GLU A 206 11.85 -21.37 11.72
CA GLU A 206 12.23 -21.70 10.35
C GLU A 206 11.12 -21.27 9.39
N ILE A 207 11.51 -20.86 8.18
CA ILE A 207 10.59 -20.65 7.07
C ILE A 207 10.91 -21.69 5.99
N HIS A 208 9.87 -22.35 5.46
CA HIS A 208 10.01 -23.36 4.41
C HIS A 208 9.46 -22.84 3.10
N LEU A 209 10.31 -22.75 2.08
CA LEU A 209 9.96 -22.26 0.75
C LEU A 209 8.93 -23.15 0.04
N ASP A 210 8.88 -24.44 0.42
CA ASP A 210 7.93 -25.43 -0.09
C ASP A 210 6.47 -24.97 0.10
N HIS A 211 6.14 -24.32 1.23
CA HIS A 211 4.79 -23.80 1.48
C HIS A 211 4.41 -22.72 0.45
N PHE A 212 5.32 -21.81 0.12
CA PHE A 212 5.02 -20.77 -0.86
C PHE A 212 5.05 -21.30 -2.29
N LYS A 213 5.84 -22.35 -2.56
CA LYS A 213 5.79 -23.10 -3.82
C LYS A 213 4.40 -23.72 -4.03
N GLU A 214 3.80 -24.34 -3.01
CA GLU A 214 2.43 -24.86 -3.09
C GLU A 214 1.45 -23.75 -3.50
N ALA A 215 1.61 -22.53 -2.97
CA ALA A 215 0.77 -21.39 -3.34
C ALA A 215 0.93 -20.95 -4.81
N VAL A 216 2.16 -21.01 -5.35
CA VAL A 216 2.41 -20.78 -6.79
C VAL A 216 1.71 -21.84 -7.63
N GLU A 217 1.86 -23.12 -7.27
CA GLU A 217 1.24 -24.24 -8.00
C GLU A 217 -0.30 -24.18 -7.92
N PHE A 218 -0.86 -23.84 -6.77
CA PHE A 218 -2.29 -23.62 -6.60
C PHE A 218 -2.81 -22.51 -7.52
N LEU A 219 -2.09 -21.39 -7.63
CA LEU A 219 -2.47 -20.30 -8.54
C LEU A 219 -2.43 -20.75 -10.00
N GLN A 220 -1.43 -21.53 -10.42
CA GLN A 220 -1.33 -22.05 -11.78
C GLN A 220 -2.46 -23.02 -12.16
N GLN A 221 -3.11 -23.62 -11.16
CA GLN A 221 -4.23 -24.53 -11.34
C GLN A 221 -5.60 -23.84 -11.31
N GLN A 222 -5.66 -22.53 -11.00
CA GLN A 222 -6.94 -21.83 -10.96
C GLN A 222 -7.59 -21.76 -12.35
N PRO A 223 -8.93 -21.82 -12.42
CA PRO A 223 -9.61 -21.56 -13.68
C PRO A 223 -9.29 -20.13 -14.15
N LYS A 224 -9.30 -19.93 -15.46
CA LYS A 224 -9.13 -18.60 -16.08
C LYS A 224 -7.76 -17.96 -15.81
N VAL A 225 -6.71 -18.70 -15.45
CA VAL A 225 -5.34 -18.16 -15.34
C VAL A 225 -4.39 -18.78 -16.36
N GLY A 226 -3.29 -18.07 -16.68
CA GLY A 226 -2.20 -18.62 -17.48
C GLY A 226 -1.24 -19.50 -16.65
N GLN A 227 -0.25 -20.09 -17.32
CA GLN A 227 0.77 -20.96 -16.70
C GLN A 227 1.71 -20.21 -15.73
N PHE A 228 1.82 -18.88 -15.85
CA PHE A 228 2.82 -18.09 -15.16
C PHE A 228 2.21 -17.23 -14.06
N VAL A 229 2.92 -17.12 -12.93
CA VAL A 229 2.52 -16.34 -11.77
C VAL A 229 3.48 -15.17 -11.58
N GLY A 230 2.92 -14.00 -11.27
CA GLY A 230 3.66 -12.88 -10.71
C GLY A 230 3.65 -12.91 -9.19
N ILE A 231 4.65 -12.33 -8.55
CA ILE A 231 4.67 -12.15 -7.10
C ILE A 231 4.77 -10.66 -6.81
N ILE A 232 3.98 -10.17 -5.88
CA ILE A 232 4.14 -8.83 -5.29
C ILE A 232 4.36 -8.97 -3.80
N SER A 233 5.30 -8.18 -3.27
CA SER A 233 5.69 -8.27 -1.87
C SER A 233 6.35 -6.98 -1.39
N ARG A 234 6.26 -6.75 -0.08
CA ARG A 234 6.95 -5.66 0.60
C ARG A 234 7.70 -6.17 1.82
N SER A 235 8.81 -5.52 2.17
CA SER A 235 9.49 -5.74 3.44
C SER A 235 9.95 -7.19 3.56
N LYS A 236 9.70 -7.87 4.69
CA LYS A 236 10.03 -9.30 4.88
C LYS A 236 9.42 -10.22 3.80
N GLY A 237 8.25 -9.92 3.25
CA GLY A 237 7.70 -10.75 2.15
C GLY A 237 8.59 -10.77 0.91
N ALA A 238 9.43 -9.74 0.72
CA ALA A 238 10.22 -9.57 -0.48
C ALA A 238 11.44 -10.48 -0.56
N ASP A 239 12.07 -10.84 0.57
CA ASP A 239 13.20 -11.77 0.57
C ASP A 239 12.75 -13.22 0.21
N ILE A 240 11.55 -13.62 0.64
CA ILE A 240 10.89 -14.85 0.22
C ILE A 240 10.48 -14.79 -1.26
N ALA A 241 9.94 -13.67 -1.74
CA ALA A 241 9.57 -13.52 -3.15
C ALA A 241 10.77 -13.66 -4.10
N LEU A 242 11.91 -13.05 -3.76
CA LEU A 242 13.17 -13.23 -4.49
C LEU A 242 13.66 -14.68 -4.43
N SER A 243 13.53 -15.33 -3.28
CA SER A 243 13.90 -16.74 -3.11
C SER A 243 13.03 -17.66 -3.96
N LEU A 244 11.71 -17.42 -4.02
CA LEU A 244 10.81 -18.13 -4.94
C LEU A 244 11.27 -18.00 -6.38
N ALA A 245 11.57 -16.78 -6.84
CA ALA A 245 12.04 -16.57 -8.21
C ALA A 245 13.39 -17.26 -8.51
N ALA A 246 14.26 -17.43 -7.51
CA ALA A 246 15.57 -18.05 -7.68
C ALA A 246 15.54 -19.59 -7.63
N PHE A 247 14.62 -20.19 -6.86
CA PHE A 247 14.63 -21.62 -6.54
C PHE A 247 13.39 -22.40 -7.03
N VAL A 248 12.32 -21.73 -7.41
CA VAL A 248 11.02 -22.35 -7.74
C VAL A 248 10.60 -21.99 -9.18
N PRO A 249 10.28 -22.99 -10.04
CA PRO A 249 9.80 -22.72 -11.39
C PRO A 249 8.38 -22.10 -11.38
N GLY A 250 8.01 -21.41 -12.45
CA GLY A 250 6.66 -20.86 -12.62
C GLY A 250 6.51 -19.38 -12.27
N VAL A 251 7.50 -18.79 -11.57
CA VAL A 251 7.54 -17.36 -11.28
C VAL A 251 8.06 -16.58 -12.48
N LYS A 252 7.22 -15.71 -13.06
CA LYS A 252 7.54 -14.96 -14.29
C LYS A 252 7.88 -13.49 -14.03
N ALA A 253 7.31 -12.91 -12.99
CA ALA A 253 7.50 -11.51 -12.62
C ALA A 253 7.53 -11.35 -11.10
N VAL A 254 8.38 -10.48 -10.58
CA VAL A 254 8.44 -10.12 -9.16
C VAL A 254 8.44 -8.61 -9.00
N VAL A 255 7.46 -8.11 -8.28
CA VAL A 255 7.42 -6.75 -7.74
C VAL A 255 7.99 -6.79 -6.32
N TRP A 256 9.16 -6.18 -6.16
CA TRP A 256 9.88 -6.06 -4.90
C TRP A 256 9.74 -4.63 -4.40
N ILE A 257 9.20 -4.45 -3.19
CA ILE A 257 8.96 -3.11 -2.61
C ILE A 257 9.67 -3.04 -1.25
N ASN A 258 10.67 -2.15 -1.11
CA ASN A 258 11.37 -1.91 0.15
C ASN A 258 11.80 -3.19 0.88
N GLY A 259 12.29 -4.18 0.13
CA GLY A 259 12.74 -5.46 0.66
C GLY A 259 14.20 -5.44 1.13
N SER A 260 14.72 -6.62 1.45
CA SER A 260 16.17 -6.86 1.57
C SER A 260 16.69 -7.66 0.37
N SER A 261 17.98 -7.57 0.06
CA SER A 261 18.67 -8.46 -0.88
C SER A 261 19.14 -9.78 -0.23
N ALA A 262 18.91 -9.92 1.07
CA ALA A 262 19.26 -11.07 1.89
C ALA A 262 18.06 -11.59 2.68
N ASN A 263 18.13 -12.84 3.14
CA ASN A 263 17.13 -13.46 4.00
C ASN A 263 17.25 -12.93 5.44
N VAL A 264 16.26 -12.19 5.93
CA VAL A 264 16.32 -11.51 7.23
C VAL A 264 15.66 -12.30 8.35
N GLY A 265 16.35 -12.42 9.49
CA GLY A 265 15.80 -12.82 10.79
C GLY A 265 15.51 -14.30 11.03
N ILE A 266 15.05 -15.04 10.02
CA ILE A 266 14.63 -16.45 10.16
C ILE A 266 15.29 -17.30 9.06
N PRO A 267 15.97 -18.43 9.37
CA PRO A 267 16.59 -19.27 8.35
C PRO A 267 15.55 -19.79 7.34
N LEU A 268 15.95 -19.82 6.06
CA LEU A 268 15.10 -20.27 4.97
C LEU A 268 15.52 -21.67 4.52
N TYR A 269 14.55 -22.58 4.49
CA TYR A 269 14.69 -23.96 4.06
C TYR A 269 13.95 -24.20 2.75
N TYR A 270 14.47 -25.13 1.95
CA TYR A 270 13.77 -25.69 0.80
C TYR A 270 14.15 -27.15 0.63
N LYS A 271 13.16 -28.03 0.45
CA LYS A 271 13.35 -29.49 0.34
C LYS A 271 14.17 -30.05 1.52
N LYS A 272 13.81 -29.65 2.74
CA LYS A 272 14.44 -30.06 4.01
C LYS A 272 15.92 -29.66 4.18
N ARG A 273 16.44 -28.75 3.35
CA ARG A 273 17.79 -28.20 3.48
C ARG A 273 17.73 -26.71 3.70
N GLN A 274 18.54 -26.19 4.63
CA GLN A 274 18.72 -24.76 4.77
C GLN A 274 19.40 -24.23 3.50
N ILE A 275 18.76 -23.30 2.81
CA ILE A 275 19.28 -22.68 1.59
C ILE A 275 19.84 -21.29 1.84
N LEU A 276 19.35 -20.57 2.86
CA LEU A 276 19.85 -19.26 3.25
C LEU A 276 19.89 -19.13 4.78
N SER A 277 21.01 -18.64 5.29
CA SER A 277 21.16 -18.25 6.69
C SER A 277 20.36 -16.97 6.99
N PRO A 278 19.97 -16.73 8.25
CA PRO A 278 19.31 -15.49 8.63
C PRO A 278 20.36 -14.36 8.77
N LEU A 279 20.05 -13.21 8.19
CA LEU A 279 20.73 -11.95 8.48
C LEU A 279 20.12 -11.37 9.77
N MET A 280 20.95 -11.14 10.77
CA MET A 280 20.50 -10.81 12.12
C MET A 280 20.44 -9.31 12.36
N LEU A 281 19.64 -8.91 13.36
CA LEU A 281 19.60 -7.55 13.88
C LEU A 281 20.58 -7.43 15.05
N ASP A 282 21.39 -6.37 15.02
CA ASP A 282 22.21 -5.90 16.13
C ASP A 282 21.44 -4.81 16.89
N PHE A 283 20.80 -5.18 17.99
CA PHE A 283 19.98 -4.29 18.78
C PHE A 283 20.78 -3.16 19.46
N SER A 284 22.11 -3.28 19.57
CA SER A 284 22.95 -2.20 20.10
C SER A 284 22.99 -0.96 19.19
N LYS A 285 22.61 -1.12 17.92
CA LYS A 285 22.55 -0.05 16.92
C LYS A 285 21.15 0.56 16.74
N VAL A 286 20.19 0.15 17.56
CA VAL A 286 18.87 0.77 17.60
C VAL A 286 18.97 2.12 18.29
N ILE A 287 18.44 3.16 17.65
CA ILE A 287 18.54 4.54 18.15
C ILE A 287 17.15 5.01 18.60
N PRO A 288 16.94 5.30 19.89
CA PRO A 288 15.70 5.90 20.36
C PRO A 288 15.48 7.29 19.75
N THR A 289 14.23 7.63 19.49
CA THR A 289 13.83 8.96 19.02
C THR A 289 13.10 9.73 20.11
N GLU A 290 13.06 11.07 20.00
CA GLU A 290 12.32 11.92 20.95
C GLU A 290 10.83 11.58 21.04
N SER A 291 10.26 10.98 19.99
CA SER A 291 8.85 10.55 19.96
C SER A 291 8.56 9.31 20.80
N GLY A 292 9.58 8.58 21.28
CA GLY A 292 9.43 7.28 21.94
C GLY A 292 9.43 6.07 20.99
N ALA A 293 9.45 6.30 19.67
CA ALA A 293 9.77 5.27 18.68
C ALA A 293 11.29 5.06 18.52
N ASN A 294 11.67 4.08 17.72
CA ASN A 294 13.06 3.69 17.50
C ASN A 294 13.43 3.71 16.00
N LEU A 295 14.63 4.19 15.69
CA LEU A 295 15.25 4.06 14.37
C LEU A 295 16.02 2.75 14.32
N ILE A 296 15.65 1.87 13.39
CA ILE A 296 16.22 0.52 13.26
C ILE A 296 17.01 0.31 11.97
N LYS A 297 17.09 1.31 11.09
CA LYS A 297 17.81 1.25 9.80
C LYS A 297 19.23 0.67 9.92
N HIS A 298 19.94 1.03 10.99
CA HIS A 298 21.33 0.65 11.22
C HIS A 298 21.49 -0.66 12.01
N ALA A 299 20.38 -1.24 12.49
CA ALA A 299 20.40 -2.46 13.27
C ALA A 299 20.57 -3.70 12.39
N LEU A 300 20.11 -3.69 11.13
CA LEU A 300 20.31 -4.84 10.26
C LEU A 300 21.78 -4.93 9.82
N GLU A 301 22.39 -6.10 10.02
CA GLU A 301 23.78 -6.35 9.61
C GLU A 301 23.97 -6.12 8.10
N ASN A 302 25.17 -5.73 7.69
CA ASN A 302 25.49 -5.61 6.27
C ASN A 302 25.56 -7.01 5.63
N PRO A 303 24.69 -7.34 4.67
CA PRO A 303 24.70 -8.67 4.04
C PRO A 303 25.93 -8.94 3.18
N LEU A 304 26.69 -7.91 2.81
CA LEU A 304 27.95 -8.03 2.07
C LEU A 304 29.18 -8.17 2.98
N ALA A 305 29.01 -8.11 4.31
CA ALA A 305 30.11 -8.29 5.24
C ALA A 305 30.66 -9.73 5.20
N GLU A 306 31.92 -9.89 5.62
CA GLU A 306 32.56 -11.19 5.72
C GLU A 306 31.73 -12.15 6.60
N GLY A 307 31.60 -13.39 6.14
CA GLY A 307 30.79 -14.42 6.81
C GLY A 307 29.26 -14.27 6.63
N LYS A 308 28.76 -13.23 5.96
CA LYS A 308 27.31 -13.00 5.75
C LYS A 308 26.81 -13.38 4.35
N THR A 309 27.70 -13.81 3.45
CA THR A 309 27.35 -14.17 2.07
C THR A 309 26.32 -15.29 1.97
N GLY A 310 26.25 -16.20 2.96
CA GLY A 310 25.22 -17.25 3.05
C GLY A 310 23.80 -16.74 3.30
N THR A 311 23.61 -15.44 3.56
CA THR A 311 22.29 -14.79 3.69
C THR A 311 21.78 -14.24 2.36
N LEU A 312 22.67 -14.03 1.37
CA LEU A 312 22.36 -13.36 0.12
C LEU A 312 21.50 -14.23 -0.79
N ILE A 313 20.43 -13.65 -1.31
CA ILE A 313 19.54 -14.36 -2.24
C ILE A 313 20.17 -14.35 -3.64
N PRO A 314 20.33 -15.51 -4.31
CA PRO A 314 21.02 -15.60 -5.60
C PRO A 314 20.10 -15.24 -6.76
N ILE A 315 19.66 -13.98 -6.81
CA ILE A 315 18.69 -13.47 -7.80
C ILE A 315 19.17 -13.58 -9.26
N GLU A 316 20.48 -13.68 -9.48
CA GLU A 316 21.08 -13.92 -10.79
C GLU A 316 20.69 -15.28 -11.39
N ARG A 317 20.27 -16.23 -10.56
CA ARG A 317 19.76 -17.54 -11.00
C ARG A 317 18.33 -17.47 -11.54
N ALA A 318 17.58 -16.43 -11.17
CA ALA A 318 16.19 -16.28 -11.58
C ALA A 318 16.08 -15.94 -13.08
N SER A 319 15.01 -16.45 -13.70
CA SER A 319 14.55 -16.06 -15.04
C SER A 319 13.39 -15.07 -15.01
N ALA A 320 12.84 -14.78 -13.82
CA ALA A 320 11.75 -13.84 -13.61
C ALA A 320 12.14 -12.41 -14.00
N ARG A 321 11.19 -11.61 -14.49
CA ARG A 321 11.36 -10.16 -14.63
C ARG A 321 11.21 -9.49 -13.26
N PHE A 322 12.01 -8.49 -12.95
CA PHE A 322 11.95 -7.77 -11.68
C PHE A 322 11.49 -6.32 -11.85
N LEU A 323 10.60 -5.86 -10.97
CA LEU A 323 10.39 -4.44 -10.70
C LEU A 323 10.87 -4.18 -9.28
N PHE A 324 12.00 -3.48 -9.14
CA PHE A 324 12.50 -3.03 -7.84
C PHE A 324 11.97 -1.63 -7.55
N ALA A 325 11.26 -1.46 -6.45
CA ALA A 325 10.84 -0.18 -5.93
C ALA A 325 11.46 0.05 -4.55
N ALA A 326 12.31 1.08 -4.44
CA ALA A 326 12.95 1.46 -3.19
C ALA A 326 12.54 2.89 -2.79
N ALA A 327 12.34 3.07 -1.50
CA ALA A 327 12.21 4.35 -0.83
C ALA A 327 13.59 4.81 -0.33
N GLU A 328 13.96 6.05 -0.64
CA GLU A 328 15.27 6.59 -0.22
C GLU A 328 15.31 6.87 1.29
N ASP A 329 14.21 7.34 1.86
CA ASP A 329 14.06 7.62 3.29
C ASP A 329 13.43 6.42 4.02
N ASP A 330 13.73 5.20 3.58
CA ASP A 330 13.41 4.00 4.35
C ASP A 330 14.25 3.96 5.64
N LEU A 331 13.55 4.02 6.78
CA LEU A 331 14.16 3.98 8.13
C LEU A 331 14.00 2.61 8.82
N ASN A 332 13.40 1.63 8.16
CA ASN A 332 13.39 0.23 8.60
C ASN A 332 14.73 -0.45 8.29
N TRP A 333 15.22 -0.26 7.06
CA TRP A 333 16.52 -0.74 6.58
C TRP A 333 16.92 -0.01 5.29
N ASP A 334 18.12 -0.27 4.76
CA ASP A 334 18.63 0.41 3.57
C ASP A 334 18.15 -0.21 2.24
N SER A 335 16.85 -0.05 1.95
CA SER A 335 16.21 -0.54 0.72
C SER A 335 16.89 -0.02 -0.55
N LYS A 336 17.41 1.22 -0.53
CA LYS A 336 18.15 1.80 -1.66
C LYS A 336 19.45 1.05 -1.91
N ALA A 337 20.27 0.85 -0.88
CA ALA A 337 21.53 0.11 -1.01
C ALA A 337 21.29 -1.33 -1.49
N TYR A 338 20.27 -2.01 -0.96
CA TYR A 338 19.91 -3.35 -1.40
C TYR A 338 19.48 -3.40 -2.88
N MET A 339 18.65 -2.45 -3.32
CA MET A 339 18.26 -2.36 -4.73
C MET A 339 19.46 -2.11 -5.64
N GLU A 340 20.32 -1.15 -5.31
CA GLU A 340 21.51 -0.84 -6.11
C GLU A 340 22.48 -2.03 -6.21
N GLU A 341 22.66 -2.75 -5.11
CA GLU A 341 23.47 -3.97 -5.05
C GLU A 341 22.90 -5.06 -5.95
N MET A 342 21.60 -5.35 -5.84
CA MET A 342 20.91 -6.33 -6.67
C MET A 342 20.99 -5.98 -8.17
N VAL A 343 20.78 -4.71 -8.53
CA VAL A 343 20.91 -4.22 -9.91
C VAL A 343 22.34 -4.41 -10.42
N LYS A 344 23.35 -4.04 -9.64
CA LYS A 344 24.77 -4.27 -10.00
C LYS A 344 25.07 -5.76 -10.16
N ARG A 345 24.53 -6.62 -9.29
CA ARG A 345 24.69 -8.07 -9.35
C ARG A 345 24.08 -8.66 -10.63
N LEU A 346 22.85 -8.27 -10.98
CA LEU A 346 22.20 -8.71 -12.21
C LEU A 346 23.00 -8.28 -13.44
N LYS A 347 23.40 -7.00 -13.53
CA LYS A 347 24.22 -6.50 -14.66
C LYS A 347 25.53 -7.27 -14.82
N ARG A 348 26.24 -7.55 -13.72
CA ARG A 348 27.49 -8.36 -13.75
C ARG A 348 27.29 -9.78 -14.29
N HIS A 349 26.07 -10.33 -14.19
CA HIS A 349 25.71 -11.64 -14.74
C HIS A 349 25.03 -11.54 -16.11
N GLY A 350 25.12 -10.40 -16.80
CA GLY A 350 24.55 -10.20 -18.13
C GLY A 350 23.01 -10.20 -18.17
N LYS A 351 22.37 -9.90 -17.04
CA LYS A 351 20.91 -9.88 -16.91
C LYS A 351 20.36 -8.49 -17.18
N GLU A 352 19.29 -8.42 -17.98
CA GLU A 352 18.55 -7.18 -18.32
C GLU A 352 17.05 -7.28 -17.98
N ASN A 353 16.66 -8.35 -17.30
CA ASN A 353 15.28 -8.66 -16.91
C ASN A 353 14.82 -7.87 -15.66
N PHE A 354 15.14 -6.58 -15.56
CA PHE A 354 14.70 -5.77 -14.42
C PHE A 354 14.44 -4.30 -14.78
N GLU A 355 13.57 -3.68 -14.00
CA GLU A 355 13.37 -2.23 -13.90
C GLU A 355 13.55 -1.82 -12.44
N SER A 356 14.01 -0.59 -12.21
CA SER A 356 14.20 -0.04 -10.86
C SER A 356 13.62 1.37 -10.77
N VAL A 357 12.93 1.67 -9.67
CA VAL A 357 12.44 3.02 -9.33
C VAL A 357 12.86 3.35 -7.90
N LEU A 358 13.46 4.52 -7.74
CA LEU A 358 13.80 5.11 -6.45
C LEU A 358 12.84 6.26 -6.17
N TYR A 359 12.26 6.30 -4.98
CA TYR A 359 11.37 7.38 -4.53
C TYR A 359 12.07 8.23 -3.47
N PRO A 360 12.57 9.43 -3.84
CA PRO A 360 13.12 10.38 -2.88
C PRO A 360 12.07 10.73 -1.83
N LYS A 361 12.48 10.82 -0.56
CA LYS A 361 11.62 11.23 0.56
C LYS A 361 10.38 10.35 0.79
N ALA A 362 10.29 9.19 0.16
CA ALA A 362 9.33 8.16 0.55
C ALA A 362 9.93 7.30 1.66
N GLY A 363 9.05 6.63 2.43
CA GLY A 363 9.42 5.78 3.55
C GLY A 363 9.13 4.30 3.30
N HIS A 364 9.29 3.49 4.33
CA HIS A 364 9.18 2.02 4.24
C HIS A 364 7.78 1.53 3.80
N LEU A 365 6.72 2.16 4.30
CA LEU A 365 5.34 1.67 4.16
C LEU A 365 4.65 2.14 2.87
N LEU A 366 5.24 1.88 1.70
CA LEU A 366 4.56 2.10 0.42
C LEU A 366 3.36 1.14 0.30
N GLU A 367 2.15 1.70 0.31
CA GLU A 367 0.86 1.00 0.25
C GLU A 367 0.08 1.39 -1.03
N PRO A 368 -1.05 0.73 -1.33
CA PRO A 368 -1.99 1.27 -2.31
C PRO A 368 -2.47 2.69 -1.94
N PRO A 369 -2.78 3.55 -2.93
CA PRO A 369 -2.97 4.98 -2.71
C PRO A 369 -4.12 5.36 -1.78
N TYR A 370 -4.09 6.62 -1.32
CA TYR A 370 -5.12 7.31 -0.54
C TYR A 370 -5.38 6.75 0.87
N GLY A 371 -4.46 5.91 1.36
CA GLY A 371 -4.36 5.61 2.77
C GLY A 371 -3.71 6.75 3.57
N PRO A 372 -3.91 6.79 4.90
CA PRO A 372 -3.24 7.76 5.74
C PRO A 372 -1.73 7.48 5.83
N PHE A 373 -0.92 8.53 5.72
CA PHE A 373 0.53 8.43 5.91
C PHE A 373 0.88 8.05 7.36
N CYS A 374 1.79 7.10 7.53
CA CYS A 374 2.20 6.59 8.84
C CYS A 374 3.71 6.77 9.06
N PRO A 375 4.15 7.80 9.81
CA PRO A 375 5.58 8.04 10.04
C PRO A 375 6.19 7.03 11.01
N SER A 376 5.38 6.45 11.90
CA SER A 376 5.82 5.48 12.92
C SER A 376 4.66 4.62 13.42
N ALA A 377 4.97 3.38 13.82
CA ALA A 377 4.01 2.47 14.45
C ALA A 377 4.72 1.34 15.19
N LEU A 378 3.98 0.59 16.01
CA LEU A 378 4.44 -0.70 16.55
C LEU A 378 4.92 -1.59 15.41
N HIS A 379 6.17 -2.05 15.47
CA HIS A 379 6.73 -2.92 14.46
C HIS A 379 6.09 -4.31 14.53
N GLY A 380 5.80 -4.93 13.39
CA GLY A 380 5.05 -6.19 13.38
C GLY A 380 5.83 -7.41 13.87
N MET A 381 7.18 -7.36 13.84
CA MET A 381 8.07 -8.43 14.31
C MET A 381 8.91 -8.05 15.54
N LEU A 382 8.84 -6.79 15.98
CA LEU A 382 9.61 -6.30 17.14
C LEU A 382 8.62 -5.75 18.15
N ASN A 383 8.91 -5.87 19.45
CA ASN A 383 7.96 -5.50 20.50
C ASN A 383 7.96 -4.00 20.85
N PHE A 384 8.38 -3.14 19.91
CA PHE A 384 8.45 -1.69 20.12
C PHE A 384 8.11 -0.92 18.84
N SER A 385 7.74 0.35 19.01
CA SER A 385 7.44 1.26 17.90
C SER A 385 8.70 1.70 17.17
N VAL A 386 8.61 1.78 15.84
CA VAL A 386 9.70 2.24 14.98
C VAL A 386 9.26 3.39 14.10
N VAL A 387 10.23 4.17 13.62
CA VAL A 387 10.04 5.14 12.54
C VAL A 387 10.17 4.44 11.18
N TRP A 388 9.28 4.77 10.25
CA TRP A 388 9.25 4.20 8.90
C TRP A 388 9.88 5.13 7.85
N GLY A 389 10.03 6.41 8.21
CA GLY A 389 10.51 7.48 7.35
C GLY A 389 9.48 7.97 6.33
N GLY A 390 9.93 8.91 5.50
CA GLY A 390 9.17 9.58 4.46
C GLY A 390 8.58 10.93 4.86
N GLU A 391 8.38 11.79 3.87
CA GLU A 391 7.61 13.03 3.97
C GLU A 391 6.20 12.81 3.41
N PRO A 392 5.12 13.25 4.07
CA PRO A 392 3.74 12.88 3.71
C PRO A 392 3.40 13.08 2.21
N LYS A 393 3.71 14.26 1.66
CA LYS A 393 3.42 14.60 0.27
C LYS A 393 4.21 13.75 -0.74
N ALA A 394 5.52 13.61 -0.50
CA ALA A 394 6.38 12.82 -1.37
C ALA A 394 6.02 11.33 -1.30
N HIS A 395 5.71 10.83 -0.10
CA HIS A 395 5.28 9.46 0.13
C HIS A 395 3.97 9.15 -0.62
N ALA A 396 2.96 10.01 -0.48
CA ALA A 396 1.69 9.84 -1.18
C ALA A 396 1.84 9.85 -2.72
N ALA A 397 2.71 10.73 -3.24
CA ALA A 397 3.02 10.76 -4.67
C ALA A 397 3.74 9.47 -5.13
N ALA A 398 4.65 8.93 -4.30
CA ALA A 398 5.33 7.68 -4.57
C ALA A 398 4.36 6.49 -4.61
N GLU A 399 3.41 6.40 -3.68
CA GLU A 399 2.37 5.36 -3.67
C GLU A 399 1.51 5.41 -4.94
N PHE A 400 1.06 6.61 -5.34
CA PHE A 400 0.26 6.78 -6.55
C PHE A 400 1.01 6.33 -7.81
N HIS A 401 2.25 6.80 -7.99
CA HIS A 401 3.06 6.41 -9.13
C HIS A 401 3.38 4.91 -9.12
N LEU A 402 3.80 4.36 -7.96
CA LEU A 402 4.14 2.96 -7.83
C LEU A 402 2.94 2.06 -8.12
N TRP A 403 1.75 2.41 -7.64
CA TRP A 403 0.54 1.62 -7.86
C TRP A 403 0.22 1.45 -9.35
N LYS A 404 0.35 2.53 -10.13
CA LYS A 404 0.20 2.48 -11.59
C LYS A 404 1.29 1.61 -12.23
N LYS A 405 2.55 1.83 -11.85
CA LYS A 405 3.69 1.08 -12.39
C LYS A 405 3.61 -0.42 -12.11
N ILE A 406 3.11 -0.81 -10.94
CA ILE A 406 2.85 -2.22 -10.58
C ILE A 406 1.88 -2.86 -11.55
N GLN A 407 0.74 -2.21 -11.81
CA GLN A 407 -0.29 -2.71 -12.71
C GLN A 407 0.24 -2.84 -14.14
N GLU A 408 0.97 -1.84 -14.63
CA GLU A 408 1.58 -1.84 -15.96
C GLU A 408 2.61 -2.98 -16.10
N PHE A 409 3.50 -3.13 -15.12
CA PHE A 409 4.53 -4.16 -15.11
C PHE A 409 3.93 -5.57 -15.08
N LEU A 410 3.01 -5.84 -14.15
CA LEU A 410 2.34 -7.14 -14.04
C LEU A 410 1.52 -7.45 -15.30
N THR A 411 0.75 -6.49 -15.81
CA THR A 411 -0.01 -6.66 -17.05
C THR A 411 0.91 -6.99 -18.21
N THR A 412 2.06 -6.33 -18.32
CA THR A 412 3.00 -6.51 -19.43
C THR A 412 3.66 -7.89 -19.41
N HIS A 413 4.10 -8.36 -18.24
CA HIS A 413 4.91 -9.56 -18.14
C HIS A 413 4.14 -10.85 -17.85
N LEU A 414 2.87 -10.72 -17.46
CA LEU A 414 2.00 -11.85 -17.17
C LEU A 414 0.89 -12.03 -18.21
N LYS A 415 0.93 -11.32 -19.36
CA LYS A 415 -0.03 -11.55 -20.45
C LYS A 415 -0.09 -13.04 -20.75
N ALA A 416 -1.27 -13.62 -20.59
CA ALA A 416 -1.52 -14.99 -21.00
C ALA A 416 -1.24 -15.10 -22.50
N ALA A 417 -0.35 -16.00 -22.90
CA ALA A 417 -0.33 -16.42 -24.30
C ALA A 417 -1.69 -17.08 -24.58
N ASN A 418 -2.42 -16.58 -25.58
CA ASN A 418 -3.70 -17.16 -25.97
C ASN A 418 -3.49 -18.65 -26.31
N PRO A 419 -4.17 -19.61 -25.64
CA PRO A 419 -4.03 -21.03 -25.95
C PRO A 419 -4.62 -21.44 -27.32
N ARG A 420 -5.03 -20.49 -28.17
CA ARG A 420 -5.65 -20.74 -29.48
C ARG A 420 -4.79 -20.31 -30.69
N SER A 421 -3.47 -20.31 -30.55
CA SER A 421 -2.57 -20.18 -31.71
C SER A 421 -1.63 -21.39 -31.84
N THR A 422 -2.17 -22.61 -31.67
CA THR A 422 -1.66 -23.76 -32.44
C THR A 422 -2.28 -23.68 -33.82
N THR A 423 -1.70 -22.84 -34.68
CA THR A 423 -1.95 -22.94 -36.11
C THR A 423 -1.25 -24.21 -36.56
N VAL A 424 -2.05 -25.22 -36.88
CA VAL A 424 -1.62 -26.36 -37.68
C VAL A 424 -1.23 -25.82 -39.05
N PHE A 425 0.05 -25.93 -39.40
CA PHE A 425 0.51 -26.11 -40.77
C PHE A 425 1.69 -27.07 -40.77
#